data_AF-A0AAV3XBR8-F1
#
_entry.id   AF-A0AAV3XBR8-F1
#
_cell.length_a   1.000
_cell.length_b   1.000
_cell.length_c   1.000
_cell.angle_alpha   90.00
_cell.angle_beta   90.00
_cell.angle_gamma   90.00
#
_symmetry.space_group_name_H-M   'P 1'
#
loop_
_entity.id
_entity.type
_entity.pdbx_description
1 polymer ?
#
loop_
_entity_poly.entity_id
_entity_poly.type
_entity_poly.pdbx_seq_one_letter_code
_entity_poly.pdbx_strand_id
1 'polypeptide(L)'
;MVQQLPPQTAKEIIYPDSDGQPIADNTKQFRPIVTIKENLEILFANVDNVFVAGDLLWYPVEGNNKIRTAPDAMVVFGRPKGDSPGSTLRERGS
;
A
#
# COMPACT_ATOMS: atom_id res chain seq x y z
N MET A 1 -3.80 9.42 -55.11
CA MET A 1 -5.05 9.21 -54.36
C MET A 1 -4.68 8.86 -52.92
N VAL A 2 -5.38 9.37 -51.92
CA VAL A 2 -5.11 9.04 -50.51
C VAL A 2 -6.19 8.06 -50.04
N GLN A 3 -5.79 6.85 -49.64
CA GLN A 3 -6.72 5.90 -49.02
C GLN A 3 -6.89 6.29 -47.54
N GLN A 4 -8.10 6.70 -47.17
CA GLN A 4 -8.47 6.80 -45.76
C GLN A 4 -8.67 5.38 -45.22
N LEU A 5 -7.99 5.06 -44.12
CA LEU A 5 -8.25 3.83 -43.38
C LEU A 5 -9.68 3.88 -42.80
N PRO A 6 -10.41 2.75 -42.76
CA PRO A 6 -11.74 2.72 -42.17
C PRO A 6 -11.67 3.12 -40.68
N PRO A 7 -12.69 3.81 -40.15
CA PRO A 7 -12.69 4.24 -38.76
C PRO A 7 -12.62 3.02 -37.84
N GLN A 8 -11.50 2.89 -37.13
CA GLN A 8 -11.31 1.83 -36.13
C GLN A 8 -12.38 2.00 -35.06
N THR A 9 -13.35 1.08 -35.04
CA THR A 9 -14.40 1.06 -34.02
C THR A 9 -13.73 0.72 -32.69
N ALA A 10 -13.47 1.74 -31.87
CA ALA A 10 -12.83 1.57 -30.58
C ALA A 10 -13.68 0.63 -29.74
N LYS A 11 -13.16 -0.56 -29.43
CA LYS A 11 -13.80 -1.46 -28.47
C LYS A 11 -13.85 -0.74 -27.13
N GLU A 12 -15.04 -0.69 -26.54
CA GLU A 12 -15.24 -0.18 -25.20
C GLU A 12 -14.37 -1.00 -24.23
N ILE A 13 -13.45 -0.31 -23.55
CA ILE A 13 -12.53 -0.95 -22.60
C ILE A 13 -13.29 -1.12 -21.28
N ILE A 14 -13.84 -2.31 -21.09
CA ILE A 14 -14.43 -2.71 -19.81
C ILE A 14 -13.29 -2.95 -18.82
N TYR A 15 -13.08 -1.99 -17.92
CA TYR A 15 -12.22 -2.17 -16.75
C TYR A 15 -12.97 -3.03 -15.73
N PRO A 16 -12.36 -4.09 -15.16
CA PRO A 16 -13.00 -4.86 -14.11
C PRO A 16 -12.97 -4.10 -12.78
N ASP A 17 -14.05 -4.20 -12.00
CA ASP A 17 -14.14 -3.62 -10.64
C ASP A 17 -13.24 -4.31 -9.60
N SER A 18 -12.51 -5.36 -10.00
CA SER A 18 -11.73 -6.24 -9.13
C SER A 18 -10.55 -6.86 -9.88
N ASP A 19 -9.40 -6.97 -9.23
CA ASP A 19 -8.24 -7.78 -9.65
C ASP A 19 -8.16 -9.12 -8.88
N GLY A 20 -9.18 -9.43 -8.06
CA GLY A 20 -9.23 -10.56 -7.14
C GLY A 20 -8.53 -10.32 -5.80
N GLN A 21 -8.05 -9.09 -5.50
CA GLN A 21 -7.46 -8.76 -4.20
C GLN A 21 -8.46 -8.03 -3.28
N PRO A 22 -8.56 -8.37 -1.98
CA PRO A 22 -9.65 -7.89 -1.12
C PRO A 22 -9.79 -6.37 -1.00
N ILE A 23 -8.68 -5.63 -1.00
CA ILE A 23 -8.67 -4.17 -0.84
C ILE A 23 -9.22 -3.45 -2.08
N ALA A 24 -8.99 -3.97 -3.29
CA ALA A 24 -9.48 -3.37 -4.52
C ALA A 24 -11.02 -3.48 -4.64
N ASP A 25 -11.58 -4.61 -4.19
CA ASP A 25 -12.98 -4.98 -4.41
C ASP A 25 -14.00 -4.00 -3.82
N ASN A 26 -13.77 -3.40 -2.64
CA ASN A 26 -14.69 -2.42 -2.07
C ASN A 26 -14.15 -1.60 -0.87
N THR A 27 -14.67 -0.38 -0.74
CA THR A 27 -14.38 0.57 0.36
C THR A 27 -14.86 0.13 1.75
N LYS A 28 -15.64 -0.95 1.88
CA LYS A 28 -16.00 -1.50 3.21
C LYS A 28 -14.83 -2.26 3.85
N GLN A 29 -13.86 -2.74 3.07
CA GLN A 29 -12.62 -3.35 3.59
C GLN A 29 -11.60 -2.28 4.01
N PHE A 30 -11.50 -1.20 3.24
CA PHE A 30 -10.66 -0.04 3.58
C PHE A 30 -11.08 0.67 4.89
N ARG A 31 -12.39 0.70 5.20
CA ARG A 31 -12.89 1.37 6.41
C ARG A 31 -12.34 0.80 7.74
N PRO A 32 -12.38 -0.51 8.03
CA PRO A 32 -11.76 -1.05 9.25
C PRO A 32 -10.23 -0.93 9.24
N ILE A 33 -9.56 -1.02 8.09
CA ILE A 33 -8.11 -0.76 7.94
C ILE A 33 -7.76 0.63 8.48
N VAL A 34 -8.41 1.68 7.96
CA VAL A 34 -8.20 3.07 8.44
C VAL A 34 -8.59 3.20 9.91
N THR A 35 -9.72 2.59 10.32
CA THR A 35 -10.19 2.66 11.72
C THR A 35 -9.15 2.10 12.69
N ILE A 36 -8.53 0.95 12.37
CA ILE A 36 -7.49 0.33 13.19
C ILE A 36 -6.20 1.16 13.14
N LYS A 37 -5.73 1.56 11.95
CA LYS A 37 -4.50 2.35 11.79
C LYS A 37 -4.57 3.67 12.56
N GLU A 38 -5.66 4.44 12.46
CA GLU A 38 -5.73 5.74 13.11
C GLU A 38 -5.91 5.64 14.64
N ASN A 39 -6.62 4.63 15.14
CA ASN A 39 -6.67 4.37 16.59
C ASN A 39 -5.29 3.96 17.14
N LEU A 40 -4.48 3.25 16.35
CA LEU A 40 -3.09 2.92 16.71
C LEU A 40 -2.15 4.14 16.65
N GLU A 41 -2.29 5.05 15.68
CA GLU A 41 -1.56 6.32 15.70
C GLU A 41 -1.95 7.18 16.90
N ILE A 42 -3.24 7.24 17.27
CA ILE A 42 -3.69 7.94 18.49
C ILE A 42 -3.08 7.31 19.75
N LEU A 43 -3.07 5.98 19.86
CA LEU A 43 -2.48 5.24 20.98
C LEU A 43 -0.97 5.51 21.13
N PHE A 44 -0.26 5.67 20.02
CA PHE A 44 1.18 5.93 19.97
C PHE A 44 1.53 7.37 19.57
N ALA A 45 0.62 8.34 19.78
CA ALA A 45 0.82 9.72 19.37
C ALA A 45 1.99 10.39 20.10
N ASN A 46 2.14 10.08 21.40
CA ASN A 46 3.20 10.61 22.27
C ASN A 46 4.49 9.75 22.27
N VAL A 47 4.69 8.89 21.26
CA VAL A 47 5.86 8.03 21.16
C VAL A 47 6.50 8.21 19.79
N ASP A 48 7.43 9.17 19.69
CA ASP A 48 8.08 9.57 18.43
C ASP A 48 8.70 8.40 17.67
N ASN A 49 9.24 7.42 18.41
CA ASN A 49 9.94 6.23 17.90
C ASN A 49 9.01 5.00 17.74
N VAL A 50 7.71 5.23 17.61
CA VAL A 50 6.72 4.25 17.14
C VAL A 50 5.99 4.78 15.91
N PHE A 51 6.11 4.02 14.84
CA PHE A 51 5.57 4.30 13.52
C PHE A 51 4.43 3.31 13.23
N VAL A 52 3.29 3.78 12.75
CA VAL A 52 2.14 2.94 12.38
C VAL A 52 1.86 3.08 10.89
N ALA A 53 1.39 2.01 10.25
CA ALA A 53 0.90 2.06 8.87
C ALA A 53 -0.20 1.00 8.64
N GLY A 54 -0.86 1.08 7.50
CA GLY A 54 -1.75 0.04 6.96
C GLY A 54 -1.60 0.00 5.44
N ASP A 55 -1.82 -1.17 4.84
CA ASP A 55 -1.60 -1.46 3.41
C ASP A 55 -0.22 -1.00 2.89
N LEU A 56 0.83 -1.21 3.70
CA LEU A 56 2.20 -0.82 3.36
C LEU A 56 3.09 -2.04 3.17
N LEU A 57 3.82 -2.05 2.05
CA LEU A 57 4.70 -3.15 1.66
C LEU A 57 5.94 -3.28 2.57
N TRP A 58 5.89 -4.28 3.45
CA TRP A 58 6.94 -4.70 4.38
C TRP A 58 7.87 -5.75 3.73
N TYR A 59 9.18 -5.65 3.97
CA TYR A 59 10.19 -6.66 3.61
C TYR A 59 10.93 -7.11 4.89
N PRO A 60 10.66 -8.32 5.44
CA PRO A 60 11.17 -8.74 6.75
C PRO A 60 12.58 -9.36 6.70
N VAL A 61 13.10 -9.62 5.50
CA VAL A 61 14.40 -10.26 5.29
C VAL A 61 15.21 -9.38 4.34
N GLU A 62 16.30 -8.80 4.87
CA GLU A 62 17.22 -7.99 4.09
C GLU A 62 17.80 -8.78 2.88
N GLY A 63 18.01 -8.10 1.76
CA GLY A 63 18.44 -8.72 0.50
C GLY A 63 17.39 -9.58 -0.22
N ASN A 64 16.33 -10.04 0.45
CA ASN A 64 15.33 -10.94 -0.15
C ASN A 64 14.01 -10.21 -0.48
N ASN A 65 13.99 -9.52 -1.61
CA ASN A 65 12.80 -8.80 -2.10
C ASN A 65 11.59 -9.68 -2.50
N LYS A 66 11.70 -11.01 -2.41
CA LYS A 66 10.58 -11.94 -2.67
C LYS A 66 9.79 -12.26 -1.41
N ILE A 67 10.42 -12.20 -0.24
CA ILE A 67 9.70 -12.28 1.04
C ILE A 67 9.19 -10.88 1.35
N ARG A 68 7.89 -10.66 1.16
CA ARG A 68 7.21 -9.39 1.41
C ARG A 68 5.73 -9.59 1.71
N THR A 69 5.13 -8.62 2.39
CA THR A 69 3.69 -8.60 2.70
C THR A 69 3.20 -7.16 2.79
N ALA A 70 1.92 -6.90 2.57
CA ALA A 70 1.26 -5.63 2.88
C ALA A 70 0.20 -5.89 3.97
N PRO A 71 0.52 -5.69 5.26
CA PRO A 71 -0.44 -5.91 6.34
C PRO A 71 -1.51 -4.82 6.38
N ASP A 72 -2.75 -5.22 6.66
CA ASP A 72 -3.90 -4.32 6.93
C ASP A 72 -3.55 -3.22 7.94
N ALA A 73 -2.84 -3.57 9.01
CA ALA A 73 -2.24 -2.64 9.95
C ALA A 73 -0.91 -3.20 10.51
N MET A 74 0.03 -2.30 10.82
CA MET A 74 1.31 -2.61 11.45
C MET A 74 1.69 -1.54 12.48
N VAL A 75 2.42 -1.96 13.52
CA VAL A 75 3.08 -1.07 14.50
C VAL A 75 4.56 -1.44 14.53
N VAL A 76 5.44 -0.45 14.31
CA VAL A 76 6.89 -0.62 14.24
C VAL A 76 7.54 0.17 15.37
N PHE A 77 8.09 -0.54 16.34
CA PHE A 77 8.88 0.04 17.43
C PHE A 77 10.33 0.27 17.01
N GLY A 78 10.96 1.34 17.51
CA GLY A 78 12.35 1.68 17.17
C GLY A 78 12.50 2.31 15.79
N ARG A 79 11.42 2.89 15.27
CA ARG A 79 11.33 3.61 13.99
C ARG A 79 10.59 4.95 14.21
N PRO A 80 11.16 6.10 13.82
CA PRO A 80 10.46 7.39 13.84
C PRO A 80 9.24 7.44 12.89
N LYS A 81 8.24 8.26 13.23
CA LYS A 81 7.10 8.59 12.35
C LYS A 81 7.53 9.29 11.04
N GLY A 82 6.75 9.14 9.99
CA GLY A 82 6.97 9.77 8.67
C GLY A 82 6.40 8.97 7.50
N ASP A 83 6.42 9.52 6.28
CA ASP A 83 5.64 8.97 5.14
C ASP A 83 6.44 8.06 4.19
N SER A 84 7.78 8.07 4.27
CA SER A 84 8.63 7.46 3.24
C SER A 84 8.91 5.96 3.45
N PRO A 85 8.71 5.08 2.43
CA PRO A 85 8.94 3.63 2.53
C PRO A 85 10.43 3.23 2.56
N GLY A 86 11.36 4.18 2.59
CA GLY A 86 12.77 3.92 2.95
C GLY A 86 12.96 3.45 4.41
N SER A 87 11.90 3.51 5.21
CA SER A 87 11.87 3.25 6.66
C SER A 87 11.31 1.87 7.07
N THR A 88 11.02 0.96 6.13
CA THR A 88 10.64 -0.44 6.45
C THR A 88 11.84 -1.37 6.67
N LEU A 89 13.06 -0.88 6.41
CA LEU A 89 14.31 -1.42 6.94
C LEU A 89 14.94 -0.37 7.86
N ARG A 90 15.54 -0.82 8.96
CA ARG A 90 16.11 0.04 10.02
C ARG A 90 17.49 0.52 9.57
N GLU A 91 17.46 1.57 8.76
CA GLU A 91 18.57 2.07 7.90
C GLU A 91 18.76 1.19 6.65
N ARG A 92 18.82 1.83 5.47
CA ARG A 92 19.43 1.23 4.28
C ARG A 92 20.92 1.58 4.33
N GLY A 93 21.76 0.69 4.84
CA GLY A 93 23.19 0.95 4.98
C GLY A 93 23.91 1.07 3.63
N SER A 94 24.34 2.28 3.28
CA SER A 94 25.30 2.60 2.20
C SER A 94 25.85 4.00 2.42
#